data_AF-E9AZC5-F1
#
_entry.id   AF-E9AZC5-F1
#
_cell.length_a   1.000
_cell.length_b   1.000
_cell.length_c   1.000
_cell.angle_alpha   90.00
_cell.angle_beta   90.00
_cell.angle_gamma   90.00
#
_symmetry.space_group_name_H-M   'P 1'
#
loop_
_entity.id
_entity.type
_entity.pdbx_description
1 polymer ?
#
loop_
_entity_poly.entity_id
_entity_poly.type
_entity_poly.pdbx_seq_one_letter_code
_entity_poly.pdbx_strand_id
1 'polypeptide(L)'
;MVKFNLTLMGLCLVGFLLSSYAYSVEVHAERAKQLGITYNAYCDIGPFSCTKVFSSDLSSVTHFFGLPKTPNALVGMLYYTVEMLCCWHPTLILIVSAPSIVATVCLAFILTVILHDFCVVCCCTYVVNVTTVYVAYRWWKRSAASKAAVASSSSRKSKKRA
;
A
#
# COMPACT_ATOMS: atom_id res chain seq x y z
N MET A 1 -9.49 -16.75 18.92
CA MET A 1 -8.54 -17.45 18.03
C MET A 1 -8.09 -16.47 16.97
N VAL A 2 -6.86 -15.94 17.10
CA VAL A 2 -6.27 -15.01 16.14
C VAL A 2 -6.04 -15.79 14.85
N LYS A 3 -6.82 -15.52 13.80
CA LYS A 3 -6.62 -16.15 12.49
C LYS A 3 -5.66 -15.26 11.71
N PHE A 4 -4.41 -15.66 11.65
CA PHE A 4 -3.41 -15.01 10.82
C PHE A 4 -3.75 -15.23 9.34
N ASN A 5 -3.80 -14.16 8.55
CA ASN A 5 -4.16 -14.23 7.13
C ASN A 5 -2.90 -14.17 6.26
N LEU A 6 -2.39 -15.34 5.86
CA LEU A 6 -1.16 -15.45 5.05
C LEU A 6 -1.27 -14.71 3.71
N THR A 7 -2.46 -14.65 3.11
CA THR A 7 -2.67 -13.94 1.85
C THR A 7 -2.45 -12.44 2.02
N LEU A 8 -2.99 -11.84 3.08
CA LEU A 8 -2.76 -10.42 3.38
C LEU A 8 -1.29 -10.15 3.70
N MET A 9 -0.66 -11.03 4.49
CA MET A 9 0.78 -10.91 4.79
C MET A 9 1.62 -10.94 3.51
N GLY A 10 1.34 -11.85 2.58
CA GLY A 10 2.03 -11.94 1.30
C GLY A 10 1.87 -10.67 0.45
N LEU A 11 0.66 -10.11 0.40
CA LEU A 11 0.40 -8.85 -0.32
C LEU A 11 1.16 -7.67 0.30
N CYS A 12 1.14 -7.54 1.63
CA CYS A 12 1.87 -6.49 2.33
C CYS A 12 3.39 -6.63 2.16
N LEU A 13 3.93 -7.85 2.16
CA LEU A 13 5.34 -8.11 1.90
C LEU A 13 5.74 -7.70 0.47
N VAL A 14 4.91 -8.05 -0.54
CA VAL A 14 5.15 -7.61 -1.92
C VAL A 14 5.13 -6.10 -2.03
N GLY A 15 4.15 -5.42 -1.40
CA GLY A 15 4.09 -3.96 -1.34
C GLY A 15 5.32 -3.33 -0.69
N PHE A 16 5.78 -3.90 0.43
CA PHE A 16 7.01 -3.48 1.10
C PHE A 16 8.22 -3.59 0.18
N LEU A 17 8.41 -4.73 -0.51
CA LEU A 17 9.53 -4.94 -1.42
C LEU A 17 9.49 -3.98 -2.63
N LEU A 18 8.31 -3.72 -3.21
CA LEU A 18 8.14 -2.73 -4.26
C LEU A 18 8.52 -1.32 -3.78
N SER A 19 8.13 -0.97 -2.55
CA SER A 19 8.49 0.32 -1.93
C SER A 19 9.98 0.42 -1.63
N SER A 20 10.60 -0.65 -1.14
CA SER A 20 12.06 -0.70 -0.94
C SER A 20 12.83 -0.55 -2.25
N TYR A 21 12.33 -1.16 -3.33
CA TYR A 21 12.92 -1.00 -4.65
C TYR A 21 12.77 0.44 -5.16
N ALA A 22 11.58 1.03 -5.05
CA ALA A 22 11.36 2.44 -5.41
C ALA A 22 12.28 3.38 -4.63
N TYR A 23 12.45 3.14 -3.32
CA TYR A 23 13.35 3.92 -2.47
C TYR A 23 14.81 3.79 -2.91
N SER A 24 15.24 2.58 -3.26
CA SER A 24 16.57 2.35 -3.82
C SER A 24 16.75 3.15 -5.11
N VAL A 25 15.82 3.09 -6.05
CA VAL A 25 15.87 3.86 -7.30
C VAL A 25 15.98 5.36 -7.04
N GLU A 26 15.18 5.89 -6.12
CA GLU A 26 15.21 7.31 -5.72
C GLU A 26 16.58 7.73 -5.16
N VAL A 27 17.12 6.98 -4.20
CA VAL A 27 18.44 7.28 -3.60
C VAL A 27 19.58 7.20 -4.63
N HIS A 28 19.54 6.21 -5.52
CA HIS A 28 20.56 6.09 -6.57
C HIS A 28 20.45 7.21 -7.60
N ALA A 29 19.23 7.61 -7.98
CA ALA A 29 19.00 8.71 -8.90
C ALA A 29 19.42 10.06 -8.31
N GLU A 30 19.11 10.33 -7.04
CA GLU A 30 19.55 11.54 -6.33
C GLU A 30 21.08 11.61 -6.25
N ARG A 31 21.75 10.50 -5.89
CA ARG A 31 23.21 10.43 -5.85
C ARG A 31 23.82 10.66 -7.23
N ALA A 32 23.24 10.06 -8.27
CA ALA A 32 23.70 10.22 -9.64
C ALA A 32 23.60 11.68 -10.10
N LYS A 33 22.48 12.34 -9.77
CA LYS A 33 22.25 13.77 -10.02
C LYS A 33 23.30 14.65 -9.33
N GLN A 34 23.68 14.34 -8.10
CA GLN A 34 24.74 15.07 -7.37
C GLN A 34 26.12 14.89 -7.99
N LEU A 35 26.41 13.71 -8.54
CA LEU A 35 27.69 13.39 -9.17
C LEU A 35 27.76 13.81 -10.66
N GLY A 36 26.66 14.31 -11.23
CA GLY A 36 26.58 14.67 -12.65
C GLY A 36 26.63 13.46 -13.60
N ILE A 37 26.28 12.26 -13.11
CA ILE A 37 26.24 11.03 -13.91
C ILE A 37 24.81 10.64 -14.24
N THR A 38 24.62 9.98 -15.38
CA THR A 38 23.31 9.46 -15.79
C THR A 38 23.01 8.15 -15.07
N TYR A 39 21.82 8.03 -14.48
CA TYR A 39 21.32 6.80 -13.86
C TYR A 39 20.00 6.41 -14.51
N ASN A 40 19.88 5.12 -14.86
CA ASN A 40 18.65 4.51 -15.36
C ASN A 40 18.37 3.26 -14.53
N ALA A 41 17.14 3.14 -14.04
CA ALA A 41 16.70 2.00 -13.25
C ALA A 41 16.30 0.83 -14.14
N TYR A 42 16.31 -0.39 -13.59
CA TYR A 42 15.84 -1.58 -14.30
C TYR A 42 14.35 -1.52 -14.68
N CYS A 43 13.57 -0.70 -13.98
CA CYS A 43 12.16 -0.46 -14.28
C CYS A 43 11.92 0.66 -15.31
N ASP A 44 12.98 1.20 -15.91
CA ASP A 44 12.88 2.06 -17.09
C ASP A 44 12.75 1.18 -18.35
N ILE A 45 11.60 1.26 -19.02
CA ILE A 45 11.24 0.37 -20.15
C ILE A 45 10.83 1.22 -21.34
N GLY A 46 11.70 1.30 -22.35
CA GLY A 46 11.45 2.06 -23.57
C GLY A 46 11.18 3.54 -23.27
N PRO A 47 10.01 4.10 -23.65
CA PRO A 47 9.67 5.50 -23.38
C PRO A 47 9.26 5.75 -21.91
N PHE A 48 9.09 4.71 -21.10
CA PHE A 48 8.56 4.81 -19.75
C PHE A 48 9.70 4.80 -18.72
N SER A 49 9.82 5.87 -17.91
CA SER A 49 10.88 5.97 -16.90
C SER A 49 10.34 6.10 -15.48
N CYS A 50 10.59 5.07 -14.68
CA CYS A 50 10.39 5.13 -13.23
C CYS A 50 11.43 6.03 -12.56
N THR A 51 12.66 6.09 -13.10
CA THR A 51 13.70 6.99 -12.59
C THR A 51 13.26 8.45 -12.64
N LYS A 52 12.68 8.89 -13.76
CA LYS A 52 12.12 10.23 -13.92
C LYS A 52 10.99 10.49 -12.92
N VAL A 53 10.14 9.50 -12.69
CA VAL A 53 9.03 9.59 -11.72
C VAL A 53 9.54 9.78 -10.30
N PHE A 54 10.48 8.96 -9.86
CA PHE A 54 11.03 9.02 -8.50
C PHE A 54 12.02 10.17 -8.29
N SER A 55 12.59 10.74 -9.35
CA SER A 55 13.46 11.93 -9.26
C SER A 55 12.71 13.26 -9.34
N SER A 56 11.39 13.22 -9.56
CA SER A 56 10.54 14.41 -9.67
C SER A 56 10.29 15.04 -8.30
N ASP A 57 9.96 16.33 -8.26
CA ASP A 57 9.61 17.01 -6.99
C ASP A 57 8.33 16.44 -6.35
N LEU A 58 7.54 15.69 -7.12
CA LEU A 58 6.33 14.99 -6.67
C LEU A 58 6.63 13.62 -6.03
N SER A 59 7.90 13.20 -5.99
CA SER A 59 8.34 12.01 -5.26
C SER A 59 8.14 12.12 -3.75
N SER A 60 7.84 13.32 -3.22
CA SER A 60 7.57 13.57 -1.81
C SER A 60 6.23 14.29 -1.62
N VAL A 61 5.14 13.52 -1.48
CA VAL A 61 3.80 14.06 -1.22
C VAL A 61 3.71 14.77 0.14
N THR A 62 4.56 14.41 1.11
CA THR A 62 4.55 15.00 2.46
C THR A 62 4.78 16.51 2.44
N HIS A 63 5.53 17.01 1.46
CA HIS A 63 5.80 18.44 1.30
C HIS A 63 4.51 19.24 1.02
N PHE A 64 3.55 18.66 0.29
CA PHE A 64 2.25 19.31 0.03
C PHE A 64 1.40 19.48 1.29
N PHE A 65 1.67 18.70 2.34
CA PHE A 65 0.98 18.77 3.62
C PHE A 65 1.76 19.58 4.67
N GLY A 66 2.83 20.29 4.28
CA GLY A 66 3.66 21.08 5.19
C GLY A 66 4.54 20.23 6.13
N LEU A 67 4.72 18.95 5.80
CA LEU A 67 5.60 18.03 6.52
C LEU A 67 7.01 18.02 5.89
N PRO A 68 8.05 17.57 6.61
CA PRO A 68 9.39 17.43 6.06
C PRO A 68 9.38 16.59 4.78
N LYS A 69 10.22 16.97 3.81
CA LYS A 69 10.34 16.29 2.51
C LYS A 69 10.73 14.84 2.74
N THR A 70 9.78 13.93 2.57
CA THR A 70 9.93 12.51 2.84
C THR A 70 9.56 11.76 1.57
N PRO A 71 10.45 10.88 1.07
CA PRO A 71 10.21 10.15 -0.16
C PRO A 71 8.96 9.26 -0.01
N ASN A 72 8.10 9.26 -1.03
CA ASN A 72 6.87 8.48 -1.07
C ASN A 72 7.16 6.99 -0.91
N ALA A 73 8.30 6.53 -1.41
CA ALA A 73 8.75 5.16 -1.23
C ALA A 73 8.98 4.80 0.24
N LEU A 74 9.51 5.73 1.04
CA LEU A 74 9.69 5.55 2.49
C LEU A 74 8.34 5.57 3.23
N VAL A 75 7.44 6.47 2.85
CA VAL A 75 6.05 6.48 3.37
C VAL A 75 5.36 5.14 3.05
N GLY A 76 5.56 4.60 1.85
CA GLY A 76 5.07 3.29 1.43
C GLY A 76 5.63 2.14 2.27
N MET A 77 6.94 2.11 2.51
CA MET A 77 7.57 1.11 3.37
C MET A 77 6.99 1.12 4.80
N LEU A 78 6.81 2.31 5.38
CA LEU A 78 6.18 2.46 6.70
C LEU A 78 4.72 1.97 6.67
N TYR A 79 3.96 2.37 5.65
CA TYR A 79 2.58 1.93 5.46
C TYR A 79 2.45 0.40 5.42
N TYR A 80 3.21 -0.29 4.58
CA TYR A 80 3.16 -1.74 4.48
C TYR A 80 3.63 -2.43 5.76
N THR A 81 4.57 -1.83 6.49
CA THR A 81 4.97 -2.32 7.82
C THR A 81 3.80 -2.28 8.80
N VAL A 82 3.06 -1.17 8.85
CA VAL A 82 1.87 -1.04 9.71
C VAL A 82 0.77 -2.02 9.30
N GLU A 83 0.56 -2.26 8.00
CA GLU A 83 -0.37 -3.28 7.53
C GLU A 83 0.02 -4.69 7.96
N MET A 84 1.30 -5.07 7.84
CA MET A 84 1.80 -6.36 8.32
C MET A 84 1.53 -6.53 9.81
N LEU A 85 1.74 -5.46 10.60
CA LEU A 85 1.41 -5.39 12.02
C LEU A 85 -0.10 -5.36 12.30
N CYS A 86 -0.98 -5.35 11.31
CA CYS A 86 -2.45 -5.37 11.50
C CYS A 86 -3.10 -6.65 10.92
N CYS A 87 -2.35 -7.52 10.25
CA CYS A 87 -2.82 -8.72 9.55
C CYS A 87 -3.45 -9.81 10.44
N TRP A 88 -3.49 -9.60 11.76
CA TRP A 88 -4.07 -10.51 12.76
C TRP A 88 -5.48 -10.10 13.21
N HIS A 89 -5.96 -8.90 12.82
CA HIS A 89 -7.30 -8.44 13.15
C HIS A 89 -8.04 -7.86 11.93
N PRO A 90 -9.19 -8.44 11.53
CA PRO A 90 -9.88 -8.08 10.28
C PRO A 90 -10.35 -6.63 10.22
N THR A 91 -10.77 -6.06 11.36
CA THR A 91 -11.18 -4.65 11.41
C THR A 91 -9.99 -3.70 11.34
N LEU A 92 -8.86 -4.05 11.96
CA LEU A 92 -7.69 -3.16 11.99
C LEU A 92 -7.05 -3.07 10.61
N ILE A 93 -6.83 -4.22 9.95
CA ILE A 93 -6.29 -4.23 8.60
C ILE A 93 -7.18 -3.48 7.61
N LEU A 94 -8.51 -3.55 7.75
CA LEU A 94 -9.42 -2.83 6.86
C LEU A 94 -9.34 -1.30 7.10
N ILE A 95 -9.30 -0.86 8.36
CA ILE A 95 -9.19 0.57 8.69
C ILE A 95 -7.84 1.14 8.19
N VAL A 96 -6.76 0.40 8.38
CA VAL A 96 -5.42 0.82 7.93
C VAL A 96 -5.30 0.80 6.41
N SER A 97 -5.85 -0.22 5.74
CA SER A 97 -5.72 -0.35 4.28
C SER A 97 -6.67 0.53 3.48
N ALA A 98 -7.86 0.86 3.99
CA ALA A 98 -8.86 1.62 3.21
C ALA A 98 -8.38 2.99 2.66
N PRO A 99 -7.62 3.81 3.42
CA PRO A 99 -7.07 5.08 2.90
C PRO A 99 -6.16 4.90 1.68
N SER A 100 -5.54 3.73 1.49
CA SER A 100 -4.65 3.48 0.35
C SER A 100 -5.35 3.54 -1.00
N ILE A 101 -6.68 3.34 -1.05
CA ILE A 101 -7.45 3.52 -2.29
C ILE A 101 -7.43 4.98 -2.71
N VAL A 102 -7.66 5.90 -1.76
CA VAL A 102 -7.61 7.34 -2.03
C VAL A 102 -6.20 7.73 -2.46
N ALA A 103 -5.18 7.29 -1.74
CA ALA A 103 -3.77 7.53 -2.11
C ALA A 103 -3.45 7.00 -3.52
N THR A 104 -3.92 5.80 -3.87
CA THR A 104 -3.73 5.18 -5.19
C THR A 104 -4.38 6.03 -6.30
N VAL A 105 -5.61 6.50 -6.10
CA VAL A 105 -6.30 7.36 -7.07
C VAL A 105 -5.56 8.70 -7.23
N CYS A 106 -5.16 9.33 -6.13
CA CYS A 106 -4.42 10.60 -6.17
C CYS A 106 -3.08 10.45 -6.90
N LEU A 107 -2.30 9.40 -6.59
CA LEU A 107 -1.01 9.16 -7.23
C LEU A 107 -1.16 8.77 -8.71
N ALA A 108 -2.18 7.99 -9.08
CA ALA A 108 -2.47 7.67 -10.47
C ALA A 108 -2.84 8.93 -11.27
N PHE A 109 -3.60 9.85 -10.68
CA PHE A 109 -3.89 11.15 -11.29
C PHE A 109 -2.62 11.95 -11.52
N ILE A 110 -1.74 12.06 -10.52
CA ILE A 110 -0.43 12.74 -10.65
C ILE A 110 0.39 12.12 -11.79
N LEU A 111 0.45 10.78 -11.84
CA LEU A 111 1.23 10.06 -12.85
C LEU A 111 0.76 10.36 -14.28
N THR A 112 -0.55 10.32 -14.51
CA THR A 112 -1.16 10.46 -15.83
C THR A 112 -1.31 11.90 -16.31
N VAL A 113 -1.65 12.83 -15.41
CA VAL A 113 -2.01 14.21 -15.75
C VAL A 113 -0.85 15.18 -15.56
N ILE A 114 0.03 14.94 -14.58
CA ILE A 114 1.11 15.89 -14.25
C ILE A 114 2.43 15.44 -14.85
N LEU A 115 2.81 14.18 -14.63
CA LEU A 115 4.10 13.67 -15.10
C LEU A 115 4.08 13.20 -16.56
N HIS A 116 2.91 12.78 -17.05
CA HIS A 116 2.74 12.18 -18.38
C HIS A 116 3.70 11.01 -18.63
N ASP A 117 4.04 10.26 -17.58
CA ASP A 117 4.91 9.09 -17.64
C ASP A 117 4.18 7.85 -17.11
N PHE A 118 4.65 6.66 -17.49
CA PHE A 118 4.13 5.40 -16.97
C PHE A 118 5.16 4.75 -16.04
N CYS A 119 4.77 4.46 -14.81
CA CYS A 119 5.63 3.85 -13.80
C CYS A 119 5.11 2.45 -13.48
N VAL A 120 5.79 1.42 -14.00
CA VAL A 120 5.36 0.02 -13.78
C VAL A 120 5.35 -0.36 -12.30
N VAL A 121 6.34 0.10 -11.53
CA VAL A 121 6.43 -0.14 -10.08
C VAL A 121 5.23 0.47 -9.37
N CYS A 122 4.85 1.69 -9.73
CA CYS A 122 3.71 2.41 -9.17
C CYS A 122 2.40 1.67 -9.50
N CYS A 123 2.23 1.22 -10.75
CA CYS A 123 1.09 0.41 -11.16
C CYS A 123 0.99 -0.90 -10.36
N CYS A 124 2.12 -1.60 -10.13
CA CYS A 124 2.14 -2.79 -9.28
C CYS A 124 1.69 -2.48 -7.85
N THR A 125 2.20 -1.40 -7.25
CA THR A 125 1.80 -0.92 -5.91
C THR A 125 0.30 -0.62 -5.84
N TYR A 126 -0.28 -0.02 -6.89
CA TYR A 126 -1.72 0.26 -6.95
C TYR A 126 -2.55 -1.03 -6.97
N VAL A 127 -2.13 -2.02 -7.77
CA VAL A 127 -2.79 -3.33 -7.80
C VAL A 127 -2.70 -4.02 -6.45
N VAL A 128 -1.54 -3.96 -5.78
CA VAL A 128 -1.35 -4.50 -4.42
C VAL A 128 -2.33 -3.84 -3.45
N ASN A 129 -2.41 -2.50 -3.41
CA ASN A 129 -3.30 -1.77 -2.50
C ASN A 129 -4.77 -2.14 -2.68
N VAL A 130 -5.26 -2.13 -3.93
CA VAL A 130 -6.65 -2.50 -4.25
C VAL A 130 -6.94 -3.94 -3.83
N THR A 131 -6.00 -4.85 -4.09
CA THR A 131 -6.14 -6.27 -3.73
C THR A 131 -6.15 -6.45 -2.21
N THR A 132 -5.27 -5.77 -1.47
CA THR A 132 -5.21 -5.80 -0.01
C THR A 132 -6.53 -5.36 0.60
N VAL A 133 -7.09 -4.23 0.16
CA VAL A 133 -8.38 -3.72 0.64
C VAL A 133 -9.52 -4.68 0.31
N TYR A 134 -9.54 -5.24 -0.89
CA TYR A 134 -10.56 -6.22 -1.28
C TYR A 134 -10.53 -7.48 -0.39
N VAL A 135 -9.35 -8.05 -0.17
CA VAL A 135 -9.17 -9.23 0.67
C VAL A 135 -9.49 -8.91 2.13
N ALA A 136 -9.06 -7.75 2.64
CA ALA A 136 -9.36 -7.27 3.98
C ALA A 136 -10.88 -7.11 4.19
N TYR A 137 -11.58 -6.48 3.25
CA TYR A 137 -13.03 -6.31 3.28
C TYR A 137 -13.76 -7.64 3.31
N ARG A 138 -13.35 -8.59 2.46
CA ARG A 138 -13.92 -9.95 2.45
C ARG A 138 -13.70 -10.68 3.77
N TRP A 139 -12.52 -10.55 4.36
CA TRP A 139 -12.20 -11.16 5.64
C TRP A 139 -13.01 -10.55 6.78
N TRP A 140 -13.16 -9.22 6.79
CA TRP A 140 -14.01 -8.50 7.73
C TRP A 140 -15.48 -8.93 7.63
N LYS A 141 -16.05 -8.98 6.42
CA LYS A 141 -17.45 -9.39 6.21
C LYS A 141 -17.73 -10.81 6.72
N ARG A 142 -16.82 -11.77 6.45
CA ARG A 142 -16.91 -13.15 6.96
C ARG A 142 -16.83 -13.21 8.48
N SER A 143 -15.96 -12.39 9.07
CA SER A 143 -15.78 -12.32 10.52
C SER A 143 -17.00 -11.72 11.23
N ALA A 144 -17.61 -10.68 10.64
CA ALA A 144 -18.84 -10.08 11.15
C ALA A 144 -20.03 -11.05 11.10
N ALA A 145 -20.22 -11.75 9.97
CA ALA A 145 -21.27 -12.76 9.83
C ALA A 145 -21.12 -13.92 10.83
N SER A 146 -19.88 -14.37 11.06
CA SER A 146 -19.59 -15.42 12.05
C SER A 146 -19.93 -14.98 13.47
N LYS A 147 -19.60 -13.73 13.85
CA LYS A 147 -19.95 -13.17 15.16
C LYS A 147 -21.47 -13.07 15.35
N ALA A 148 -22.20 -12.63 14.33
CA ALA A 148 -23.67 -12.56 14.37
C ALA A 148 -24.32 -13.94 14.54
N ALA A 149 -23.84 -14.96 13.82
CA ALA A 149 -24.32 -16.33 13.95
C ALA A 149 -24.11 -16.89 15.37
N VAL A 150 -22.91 -16.70 15.95
CA VAL A 150 -22.60 -17.13 17.32
C VAL A 150 -23.50 -16.42 18.35
N ALA A 151 -23.67 -15.10 18.23
CA ALA A 151 -24.55 -14.33 19.12
C ALA A 151 -26.01 -14.83 19.08
N SER A 152 -26.53 -15.13 17.89
CA SER A 152 -27.88 -15.67 17.74
C SER A 152 -28.06 -17.06 18.38
N SER A 153 -27.03 -17.92 18.29
CA SER A 153 -27.05 -19.27 18.87
C SER A 153 -27.00 -19.26 20.41
N SER A 154 -26.22 -18.34 20.99
CA SER A 154 -26.12 -18.16 22.44
C SER A 154 -27.43 -17.67 23.04
N SER A 155 -28.07 -16.68 22.41
CA SER A 155 -29.39 -16.16 22.81
C SER A 155 -30.47 -17.25 22.79
N ARG A 156 -30.50 -18.09 21.74
CA ARG A 156 -31.47 -19.20 21.61
C ARG A 156 -31.27 -20.30 22.66
N LYS A 157 -30.02 -20.55 23.09
CA LYS A 157 -29.68 -21.55 24.12
C LYS A 157 -30.04 -21.06 25.52
N SER A 158 -29.88 -19.76 25.79
CA SER A 158 -30.32 -19.12 27.04
C SER A 158 -31.85 -19.19 27.18
N LYS A 159 -32.60 -18.86 26.12
CA LYS A 159 -34.08 -18.87 26.11
C LYS A 159 -34.72 -20.27 26.20
N LYS A 160 -33.95 -21.34 25.95
CA LYS A 160 -34.40 -22.75 26.13
C LYS A 160 -34.12 -23.28 27.55
N ARG A 161 -33.36 -22.56 28.37
CA ARG A 161 -32.97 -22.97 29.74
C ARG A 161 -33.72 -22.18 30.83
N ALA A 162 -34.46 -21.16 30.45
CA ALA A 162 -35.45 -20.46 31.26
C ALA A 162 -36.83 -21.01 30.94
#